data_AF-A0A0K2U8Y8-F1
#
_entry.id   AF-A0A0K2U8Y8-F1
#
_cell.length_a   1.000
_cell.length_b   1.000
_cell.length_c   1.000
_cell.angle_alpha   90.00
_cell.angle_beta   90.00
_cell.angle_gamma   90.00
#
_symmetry.space_group_name_H-M   'P 1'
#
loop_
_entity.id
_entity.type
_entity.pdbx_description
1 polymer ?
#
loop_
_entity_poly.entity_id
_entity_poly.type
_entity_poly.pdbx_seq_one_letter_code
_entity_poly.pdbx_strand_id
1 'polypeptide(L)'
;MKLDLNTIADSAMETSKKSQKIVWKLVLTGGPCGGKTTGQARLSTFFEDIGWKVFRVPETATVLLSGGIDFSELDEEGAMKFQENLLKTMIQIENSFFDLAKETKRNCLVICDRGTMDASAYINHQQWENILTSNSLDEVELRDNRYNQVVHLTSAAKGAEQFYSLDHPTRNEGIELARDRDTRAAEAWVGHPYVDLVDNSSNFDTKIKKLIAIVAFRMGINVSDRLESDAKKLKFLVNGPLPQKSIFPSFRDFQVTHTYLKTDGRNTQCRLRKRGIKGKWSYTHTVRKVVNGQVIEVKSPINHRDYLHLSNQQDRSHFPIIKTRRCFMYNDQYFQLDIYEDPVHERCRGLMFLETYTTKSVKEITENLPPFLDIDSEASGDPAFSMFNLSLHEEWTNNKEFCHRLSDDEEDGKFS
;
A
#
# COMPACT_ATOMS: atom_id res chain seq x y z
N MET A 1 34.91 -53.25 17.90
CA MET A 1 33.97 -52.23 18.41
C MET A 1 34.01 -51.08 17.42
N LYS A 2 33.18 -51.14 16.37
CA LYS A 2 33.13 -50.11 15.32
C LYS A 2 32.37 -48.91 15.89
N LEU A 3 33.04 -47.78 16.02
CA LEU A 3 32.40 -46.50 16.28
C LEU A 3 31.63 -46.10 15.01
N ASP A 4 30.31 -45.96 15.14
CA ASP A 4 29.44 -45.50 14.06
C ASP A 4 29.72 -44.02 13.74
N LEU A 5 30.41 -43.81 12.63
CA LEU A 5 30.67 -42.48 12.03
C LEU A 5 29.40 -41.78 11.54
N ASN A 6 28.25 -42.47 11.52
CA ASN A 6 26.97 -41.90 11.09
C ASN A 6 26.31 -41.03 12.16
N THR A 7 26.63 -41.20 13.44
CA THR A 7 25.98 -40.44 14.53
C THR A 7 26.53 -39.01 14.68
N ILE A 8 27.72 -38.73 14.10
CA ILE A 8 28.33 -37.39 14.14
C ILE A 8 27.86 -36.55 12.94
N ALA A 9 27.54 -37.18 11.81
CA ALA A 9 27.04 -36.50 10.61
C ALA A 9 25.62 -35.95 10.80
N ASP A 10 24.75 -36.67 11.52
CA ASP A 10 23.36 -36.26 11.75
C ASP A 10 23.24 -35.08 12.74
N SER A 11 24.20 -34.91 13.66
CA SER A 11 24.25 -33.74 14.56
C SER A 11 24.76 -32.45 13.91
N ALA A 12 25.35 -32.55 12.71
CA ALA A 12 25.96 -31.42 11.99
C ALA A 12 25.10 -30.92 10.80
N MET A 13 24.05 -31.64 10.40
CA MET A 13 23.10 -31.21 9.34
C MET A 13 21.82 -30.57 9.86
N GLU A 14 21.64 -30.46 11.19
CA GLU A 14 20.52 -29.76 11.83
C GLU A 14 20.90 -28.37 12.40
N THR A 15 22.00 -27.77 11.95
CA THR A 15 22.14 -26.31 12.03
C THR A 15 21.16 -25.66 11.06
N SER A 16 19.92 -25.55 11.53
CA SER A 16 18.94 -24.51 11.19
C SER A 16 19.58 -23.37 10.40
N LYS A 17 19.31 -23.31 9.08
CA LYS A 17 19.31 -22.03 8.35
C LYS A 17 18.26 -21.15 9.03
N LYS A 18 18.60 -20.54 10.18
CA LYS A 18 17.91 -19.36 10.69
C LYS A 18 18.09 -18.32 9.61
N SER A 19 17.09 -18.19 8.73
CA SER A 19 16.93 -17.01 7.88
C SER A 19 17.21 -15.80 8.77
N GLN A 20 18.34 -15.12 8.51
CA GLN A 20 18.65 -13.90 9.22
C GLN A 20 17.50 -12.95 8.96
N LYS A 21 16.89 -12.49 10.04
CA LYS A 21 15.82 -11.51 9.99
C LYS A 21 16.32 -10.25 9.28
N ILE A 22 15.59 -9.81 8.27
CA ILE A 22 15.92 -8.62 7.49
C ILE A 22 15.18 -7.40 8.08
N VAL A 23 15.89 -6.29 8.27
CA VAL A 23 15.30 -4.97 8.50
C VAL A 23 15.65 -4.11 7.30
N TRP A 24 14.64 -3.76 6.50
CA TRP A 24 14.79 -2.94 5.32
C TRP A 24 14.25 -1.53 5.59
N LYS A 25 15.10 -0.52 5.44
CA LYS A 25 14.79 0.89 5.67
C LYS A 25 14.60 1.57 4.32
N LEU A 26 13.37 1.96 4.03
CA LEU A 26 12.94 2.56 2.77
C LEU A 26 12.58 4.02 2.99
N VAL A 27 13.15 4.93 2.22
CA VAL A 27 12.68 6.32 2.13
C VAL A 27 11.74 6.46 0.95
N LEU A 28 10.58 7.08 1.16
CA LEU A 28 9.75 7.62 0.09
C LEU A 28 9.88 9.14 0.05
N THR A 29 10.52 9.64 -0.99
CA THR A 29 10.73 11.08 -1.23
C THR A 29 9.92 11.56 -2.43
N GLY A 30 9.92 12.87 -2.66
CA GLY A 30 9.27 13.52 -3.79
C GLY A 30 8.46 14.75 -3.43
N GLY A 31 8.00 15.46 -4.45
CA GLY A 31 7.19 16.67 -4.29
C GLY A 31 5.79 16.41 -3.70
N PRO A 32 5.02 17.49 -3.47
CA PRO A 32 3.61 17.35 -3.09
C PRO A 32 2.84 16.62 -4.19
N CYS A 33 1.80 15.88 -3.81
CA CYS A 33 0.97 15.10 -4.75
C CYS A 33 1.72 14.03 -5.58
N GLY A 34 2.88 13.52 -5.13
CA GLY A 34 3.57 12.40 -5.78
C GLY A 34 2.95 11.02 -5.54
N GLY A 35 2.05 10.89 -4.56
CA GLY A 35 1.42 9.62 -4.19
C GLY A 35 2.05 8.91 -2.99
N LYS A 36 2.95 9.56 -2.24
CA LYS A 36 3.64 8.99 -1.06
C LYS A 36 2.70 8.33 -0.05
N THR A 37 1.68 9.02 0.42
CA THR A 37 0.73 8.49 1.42
C THR A 37 0.01 7.22 0.92
N THR A 38 -0.44 7.22 -0.35
CA THR A 38 -1.07 6.05 -0.96
C THR A 38 -0.07 4.92 -1.18
N GLY A 39 1.15 5.25 -1.60
CA GLY A 39 2.27 4.31 -1.77
C GLY A 39 2.63 3.62 -0.47
N GLN A 40 2.78 4.37 0.63
CA GLN A 40 3.01 3.81 1.97
C GLN A 40 1.91 2.83 2.38
N ALA A 41 0.63 3.18 2.17
CA ALA A 41 -0.50 2.32 2.52
C ALA A 41 -0.51 1.02 1.71
N ARG A 42 -0.20 1.10 0.41
CA ARG A 42 -0.14 -0.05 -0.51
C ARG A 42 1.07 -0.93 -0.25
N LEU A 43 2.25 -0.36 -0.03
CA LEU A 43 3.44 -1.08 0.44
C LEU A 43 3.16 -1.79 1.76
N SER A 44 2.59 -1.09 2.75
CA SER A 44 2.27 -1.68 4.05
C SER A 44 1.36 -2.90 3.90
N THR A 45 0.27 -2.75 3.13
CA THR A 45 -0.67 -3.85 2.89
C THR A 45 0.01 -5.04 2.21
N PHE A 46 0.78 -4.79 1.15
CA PHE A 46 1.47 -5.83 0.40
C PHE A 46 2.46 -6.61 1.27
N PHE A 47 3.34 -5.90 1.98
CA PHE A 47 4.39 -6.52 2.81
C PHE A 47 3.80 -7.25 4.04
N GLU A 48 2.77 -6.68 4.68
CA GLU A 48 2.08 -7.37 5.77
C GLU A 48 1.38 -8.66 5.31
N ASP A 49 0.81 -8.65 4.10
CA ASP A 49 0.14 -9.82 3.50
C ASP A 49 1.14 -10.96 3.21
N ILE A 50 2.38 -10.66 2.81
CA ILE A 50 3.45 -11.65 2.66
C ILE A 50 4.20 -11.96 3.97
N GLY A 51 3.66 -11.51 5.12
CA GLY A 51 4.12 -11.91 6.45
C GLY A 51 5.19 -11.02 7.10
N TRP A 52 5.57 -9.91 6.47
CA TRP A 52 6.49 -8.94 7.04
C TRP A 52 5.80 -8.08 8.11
N LYS A 53 6.60 -7.51 9.01
CA LYS A 53 6.15 -6.42 9.88
C LYS A 53 6.46 -5.10 9.17
N VAL A 54 5.50 -4.18 9.16
CA VAL A 54 5.72 -2.84 8.60
C VAL A 54 5.64 -1.78 9.70
N PHE A 55 6.60 -0.87 9.71
CA PHE A 55 6.58 0.39 10.44
C PHE A 55 6.51 1.56 9.46
N ARG A 56 5.79 2.61 9.84
CA ARG A 56 5.70 3.85 9.08
C ARG A 56 6.17 4.98 9.98
N VAL A 57 7.26 5.62 9.58
CA VAL A 57 7.78 6.81 10.24
C VAL A 57 7.04 8.01 9.67
N PRO A 58 6.35 8.81 10.51
CA PRO A 58 5.57 9.95 10.04
C PRO A 58 6.49 11.07 9.51
N GLU A 59 5.95 11.90 8.61
CA GLU A 59 6.64 13.10 8.12
C GLU A 59 6.90 14.05 9.29
N THR A 60 8.18 14.21 9.66
CA THR A 60 8.57 14.97 10.86
C THR A 60 8.21 16.44 10.76
N ALA A 61 8.28 17.03 9.56
CA ALA A 61 7.83 18.40 9.32
C ALA A 61 6.35 18.57 9.68
N THR A 62 5.49 17.62 9.29
CA THR A 62 4.06 17.67 9.68
C THR A 62 3.88 17.58 11.19
N VAL A 63 4.65 16.74 11.88
CA VAL A 63 4.60 16.62 13.35
C VAL A 63 4.92 17.97 14.00
N LEU A 64 6.02 18.61 13.61
CA LEU A 64 6.46 19.88 14.17
C LEU A 64 5.50 21.04 13.86
N LEU A 65 5.02 21.15 12.61
CA LEU A 65 4.09 22.20 12.21
C LEU A 65 2.71 22.05 12.86
N SER A 66 2.23 20.81 13.03
CA SER A 66 0.99 20.55 13.77
C SER A 66 1.08 20.92 15.25
N GLY A 67 2.31 21.05 15.78
CA GLY A 67 2.59 21.51 17.14
C GLY A 67 2.50 23.02 17.35
N GLY A 68 2.19 23.81 16.30
CA GLY A 68 2.01 25.26 16.38
C GLY A 68 3.20 26.08 15.89
N ILE A 69 4.18 25.46 15.21
CA ILE A 69 5.25 26.22 14.55
C ILE A 69 4.70 26.85 13.27
N ASP A 70 4.79 28.17 13.17
CA ASP A 70 4.42 28.93 11.98
C ASP A 70 5.67 29.51 11.31
N PHE A 71 5.90 29.14 10.05
CA PHE A 71 7.04 29.64 9.28
C PHE A 71 6.98 31.15 9.03
N SER A 72 5.78 31.75 9.03
CA SER A 72 5.63 33.19 8.81
C SER A 72 6.14 34.03 9.99
N GLU A 73 6.29 33.41 11.17
CA GLU A 73 6.81 34.06 12.38
C GLU A 73 8.33 33.92 12.52
N LEU A 74 8.99 33.16 11.64
CA LEU A 74 10.43 32.90 11.70
C LEU A 74 11.21 33.88 10.83
N ASP A 75 12.22 34.52 11.42
CA ASP A 75 13.27 35.21 10.67
C ASP A 75 14.28 34.20 10.08
N GLU A 76 15.30 34.69 9.37
CA GLU A 76 16.28 33.82 8.70
C GLU A 76 17.05 32.93 9.68
N GLU A 77 17.39 33.45 10.87
CA GLU A 77 18.06 32.67 11.92
C GLU A 77 17.11 31.62 12.54
N GLY A 78 15.85 31.98 12.76
CA GLY A 78 14.79 31.09 13.23
C GLY A 78 14.52 29.96 12.24
N ALA A 79 14.48 30.26 10.94
CA ALA A 79 14.32 29.27 9.88
C ALA A 79 15.50 28.29 9.84
N MET A 80 16.74 28.78 10.02
CA MET A 80 17.92 27.92 10.13
C MET A 80 17.86 27.00 11.34
N LYS A 81 17.53 27.52 12.53
CA LYS A 81 17.33 26.71 13.74
C LYS A 81 16.21 25.70 13.58
N PHE A 82 15.14 26.06 12.88
CA PHE A 82 14.05 25.14 12.58
C PHE A 82 14.54 23.96 11.74
N GLN A 83 15.30 24.20 10.67
CA GLN A 83 15.82 23.14 9.81
C GLN A 83 16.80 22.22 10.55
N GLU A 84 17.63 22.79 11.42
CA GLU A 84 18.50 22.00 12.31
C GLU A 84 17.69 21.10 13.26
N ASN A 85 16.66 21.66 13.93
CA ASN A 85 15.81 20.89 14.82
C ASN A 85 14.96 19.86 14.09
N LEU A 86 14.52 20.16 12.86
CA LEU A 86 13.83 19.22 11.98
C LEU A 86 14.72 18.00 11.72
N LEU A 87 15.96 18.21 11.28
CA LEU A 87 16.91 17.11 11.01
C LEU A 87 17.18 16.27 12.27
N LYS A 88 17.44 16.91 13.41
CA LYS A 88 17.64 16.21 14.71
C LYS A 88 16.43 15.35 15.07
N THR A 89 15.24 15.91 14.92
CA THR A 89 13.98 15.22 15.24
C THR A 89 13.75 14.05 14.29
N MET A 90 14.01 14.22 13.00
CA MET A 90 13.93 13.14 12.00
C MET A 90 14.82 11.98 12.40
N ILE A 91 16.10 12.26 12.70
CA ILE A 91 17.07 11.24 13.14
C ILE A 91 16.56 10.50 14.37
N GLN A 92 16.05 11.22 15.37
CA GLN A 92 15.60 10.62 16.64
C GLN A 92 14.36 9.73 16.47
N ILE A 93 13.36 10.21 15.72
CA ILE A 93 12.14 9.43 15.45
C ILE A 93 12.51 8.17 14.67
N GLU A 94 13.29 8.31 13.59
CA GLU A 94 13.74 7.18 12.79
C GLU A 94 14.55 6.16 13.60
N ASN A 95 15.49 6.61 14.46
CA ASN A 95 16.27 5.73 15.34
C ASN A 95 15.34 4.90 16.24
N SER A 96 14.32 5.54 16.81
CA SER A 96 13.33 4.86 17.65
C SER A 96 12.61 3.75 16.89
N PHE A 97 12.20 4.00 15.63
CA PHE A 97 11.59 2.98 14.79
C PHE A 97 12.58 1.90 14.33
N PHE A 98 13.82 2.26 14.02
CA PHE A 98 14.85 1.31 13.62
C PHE A 98 15.20 0.36 14.75
N ASP A 99 15.28 0.84 15.99
CA ASP A 99 15.56 -0.01 17.15
C ASP A 99 14.37 -0.93 17.47
N LEU A 100 13.14 -0.41 17.44
CA LEU A 100 11.94 -1.25 17.54
C LEU A 100 11.88 -2.28 16.40
N ALA A 101 12.30 -1.91 15.19
CA ALA A 101 12.37 -2.82 14.05
C ALA A 101 13.36 -3.95 14.29
N LYS A 102 14.53 -3.69 14.90
CA LYS A 102 15.54 -4.69 15.29
C LYS A 102 15.06 -5.66 16.38
N GLU A 103 14.15 -5.24 17.24
CA GLU A 103 13.55 -6.11 18.28
C GLU A 103 12.43 -7.03 17.77
N THR A 104 11.87 -6.76 16.59
CA THR A 104 10.79 -7.62 16.05
C THR A 104 11.27 -9.04 15.76
N LYS A 105 10.40 -10.05 15.78
CA LYS A 105 10.77 -11.44 15.42
C LYS A 105 10.57 -11.77 13.94
N ARG A 106 10.10 -10.82 13.14
CA ARG A 106 9.73 -11.01 11.72
C ARG A 106 10.63 -10.14 10.86
N ASN A 107 10.76 -10.48 9.57
CA ASN A 107 11.30 -9.54 8.58
C ASN A 107 10.50 -8.24 8.64
N CYS A 108 11.20 -7.12 8.57
CA CYS A 108 10.64 -5.81 8.86
C CYS A 108 10.95 -4.81 7.75
N LEU A 109 9.92 -4.12 7.28
CA LEU A 109 10.05 -2.95 6.41
C LEU A 109 9.75 -1.69 7.24
N VAL A 110 10.68 -0.75 7.27
CA VAL A 110 10.49 0.57 7.87
C VAL A 110 10.39 1.57 6.74
N ILE A 111 9.23 2.21 6.59
CA ILE A 111 8.98 3.20 5.55
C ILE A 111 9.06 4.59 6.17
N CYS A 112 10.01 5.40 5.72
CA CYS A 112 10.15 6.80 6.11
C CYS A 112 9.42 7.70 5.10
N ASP A 113 8.45 8.48 5.59
CA ASP A 113 7.83 9.56 4.80
C ASP A 113 8.77 10.77 4.81
N ARG A 114 9.61 10.84 3.76
CA ARG A 114 10.86 11.63 3.70
C ARG A 114 11.96 11.11 4.63
N GLY A 115 13.20 11.24 4.20
CA GLY A 115 14.39 10.89 4.98
C GLY A 115 15.28 12.11 5.22
N THR A 116 16.33 11.95 6.01
CA THR A 116 17.26 13.03 6.44
C THR A 116 17.72 13.97 5.35
N MET A 117 18.00 13.47 4.13
CA MET A 117 18.41 14.33 3.02
C MET A 117 17.29 15.23 2.49
N ASP A 118 16.01 14.88 2.66
CA ASP A 118 14.89 15.77 2.27
C ASP A 118 14.94 17.13 2.97
N ALA A 119 15.60 17.25 4.13
CA ALA A 119 15.80 18.52 4.81
C ALA A 119 16.70 19.48 4.00
N SER A 120 17.69 18.96 3.27
CA SER A 120 18.61 19.80 2.48
C SER A 120 17.91 20.46 1.28
N ALA A 121 16.80 19.89 0.79
CA ALA A 121 16.02 20.44 -0.33
C ALA A 121 15.39 21.82 -0.04
N TYR A 122 15.31 22.23 1.23
CA TYR A 122 14.68 23.48 1.68
C TYR A 122 15.67 24.59 2.00
N ILE A 123 16.97 24.32 1.96
CA ILE A 123 18.03 25.27 2.29
C ILE A 123 19.12 25.26 1.22
N ASN A 124 20.01 26.24 1.25
CA ASN A 124 21.17 26.24 0.35
C ASN A 124 22.30 25.34 0.89
N HIS A 125 23.26 25.03 0.02
CA HIS A 125 24.37 24.12 0.36
C HIS A 125 25.21 24.62 1.54
N GLN A 126 25.51 25.92 1.62
CA GLN A 126 26.31 26.49 2.72
C GLN A 126 25.59 26.35 4.07
N GLN A 127 24.27 26.57 4.09
CA GLN A 127 23.43 26.37 5.26
C GLN A 127 23.41 24.90 5.69
N TRP A 128 23.33 23.97 4.74
CA TRP A 128 23.37 22.54 5.00
C TRP A 128 24.71 22.11 5.61
N GLU A 129 25.84 22.51 5.03
CA GLU A 129 27.18 22.22 5.58
C GLU A 129 27.35 22.76 7.00
N ASN A 130 26.83 23.96 7.27
CA ASN A 130 26.87 24.55 8.60
C ASN A 130 26.09 23.71 9.62
N ILE A 131 24.90 23.21 9.26
CA ILE A 131 24.08 22.33 10.11
C ILE A 131 24.79 21.00 10.37
N LEU A 132 25.42 20.41 9.35
CA LEU A 132 26.17 19.16 9.51
C LEU A 132 27.36 19.34 10.46
N THR A 133 28.16 20.39 10.22
CA THR A 133 29.36 20.67 11.01
C THR A 133 29.03 20.99 12.46
N SER A 134 28.02 21.85 12.71
CA SER A 134 27.62 22.23 14.07
C SER A 134 27.10 21.05 14.89
N ASN A 135 26.61 20.01 14.21
CA ASN A 135 26.05 18.82 14.84
C ASN A 135 26.94 17.58 14.74
N SER A 136 28.16 17.72 14.21
CA SER A 136 29.08 16.60 13.99
C SER A 136 28.44 15.44 13.21
N LEU A 137 27.61 15.79 12.22
CA LEU A 137 26.93 14.84 11.35
C LEU A 137 27.75 14.65 10.07
N ASP A 138 27.81 13.41 9.60
CA ASP A 138 28.46 13.06 8.35
C ASP A 138 27.40 12.82 7.27
N GLU A 139 27.54 13.47 6.12
CA GLU A 139 26.56 13.37 5.03
C GLU A 139 26.48 11.96 4.45
N VAL A 140 27.61 11.25 4.36
CA VAL A 140 27.64 9.86 3.85
C VAL A 140 26.88 8.95 4.81
N GLU A 141 27.02 9.13 6.11
CA GLU A 141 26.24 8.40 7.10
C GLU A 141 24.74 8.70 6.96
N LEU A 142 24.37 9.99 6.81
CA LEU A 142 22.97 10.40 6.67
C LEU A 142 22.34 9.95 5.35
N ARG A 143 23.10 9.94 4.26
CA ARG A 143 22.62 9.59 2.92
C ARG A 143 22.68 8.08 2.71
N ASP A 144 23.87 7.47 2.80
CA ASP A 144 24.19 6.14 2.27
C ASP A 144 23.98 5.02 3.29
N ASN A 145 24.53 5.17 4.50
CA ASN A 145 24.53 4.06 5.47
C ASN A 145 23.22 3.93 6.24
N ARG A 146 22.45 5.04 6.31
CA ARG A 146 21.23 5.10 7.11
C ARG A 146 20.07 4.33 6.48
N TYR A 147 19.95 4.31 5.16
CA TYR A 147 18.82 3.70 4.44
C TYR A 147 19.29 2.59 3.49
N ASN A 148 18.44 1.60 3.28
CA ASN A 148 18.73 0.54 2.32
C ASN A 148 18.32 0.93 0.90
N GLN A 149 17.29 1.78 0.78
CA GLN A 149 16.72 2.19 -0.50
C GLN A 149 16.00 3.53 -0.36
N VAL A 150 16.08 4.33 -1.41
CA VAL A 150 15.33 5.57 -1.57
C VAL A 150 14.50 5.47 -2.85
N VAL A 151 13.21 5.76 -2.78
CA VAL A 151 12.35 5.82 -3.95
C VAL A 151 11.73 7.20 -4.08
N HIS A 152 12.04 7.87 -5.19
CA HIS A 152 11.45 9.16 -5.55
C HIS A 152 10.14 8.96 -6.29
N LEU A 153 9.04 9.45 -5.72
CA LEU A 153 7.75 9.47 -6.38
C LEU A 153 7.51 10.85 -7.01
N THR A 154 7.61 10.93 -8.33
CA THR A 154 7.45 12.19 -9.08
C THR A 154 6.08 12.82 -8.82
N SER A 155 6.06 14.10 -8.46
CA SER A 155 4.83 14.87 -8.28
C SER A 155 3.92 14.81 -9.50
N ALA A 156 2.59 14.75 -9.30
CA ALA A 156 1.63 14.93 -10.38
C ALA A 156 1.81 16.25 -11.13
N ALA A 157 2.46 17.26 -10.53
CA ALA A 157 2.81 18.51 -11.19
C ALA A 157 3.76 18.32 -12.39
N LYS A 158 4.39 17.15 -12.58
CA LYS A 158 5.25 16.83 -13.73
C LYS A 158 4.64 15.70 -14.57
N GLY A 159 4.08 16.02 -15.73
CA GLY A 159 3.59 15.03 -16.71
C GLY A 159 2.25 14.38 -16.35
N ALA A 160 1.57 14.87 -15.31
CA ALA A 160 0.25 14.42 -14.88
C ALA A 160 -0.56 15.60 -14.28
N GLU A 161 -0.35 16.82 -14.79
CA GLU A 161 -0.82 18.08 -14.20
C GLU A 161 -2.34 18.10 -14.02
N GLN A 162 -3.07 17.43 -14.92
CA GLN A 162 -4.51 17.25 -14.86
C GLN A 162 -5.02 16.55 -13.58
N PHE A 163 -4.14 15.85 -12.85
CA PHE A 163 -4.44 15.18 -11.58
C PHE A 163 -3.88 15.93 -10.36
N TYR A 164 -3.23 17.07 -10.56
CA TYR A 164 -2.74 17.90 -9.47
C TYR A 164 -3.88 18.73 -8.87
N SER A 165 -4.36 18.34 -7.68
CA SER A 165 -5.41 19.06 -6.95
C SER A 165 -4.87 19.77 -5.70
N LEU A 166 -5.37 21.00 -5.51
CA LEU A 166 -5.16 21.86 -4.35
C LEU A 166 -6.18 21.59 -3.21
N ASP A 167 -7.13 20.66 -3.39
CA ASP A 167 -8.22 20.41 -2.42
C ASP A 167 -7.76 19.78 -1.09
N HIS A 168 -6.45 19.67 -0.85
CA HIS A 168 -5.92 19.18 0.41
C HIS A 168 -5.62 20.38 1.33
N PRO A 169 -6.15 20.44 2.57
CA PRO A 169 -6.05 21.61 3.47
C PRO A 169 -4.64 22.14 3.76
N THR A 170 -3.62 21.33 3.47
CA THR A 170 -2.21 21.63 3.70
C THR A 170 -1.46 22.06 2.43
N ARG A 171 -2.16 22.27 1.30
CA ARG A 171 -1.56 22.57 -0.01
C ARG A 171 -1.91 23.98 -0.46
N ASN A 172 -0.96 24.89 -0.31
CA ASN A 172 -1.09 26.29 -0.75
C ASN A 172 -0.24 26.59 -2.00
N GLU A 173 0.34 25.56 -2.62
CA GLU A 173 1.47 25.72 -3.56
C GLU A 173 1.02 25.46 -4.99
N GLY A 174 1.25 26.45 -5.87
CA GLY A 174 0.97 26.33 -7.29
C GLY A 174 1.82 25.26 -7.99
N ILE A 175 1.40 24.86 -9.19
CA ILE A 175 2.01 23.77 -9.98
C ILE A 175 3.52 23.99 -10.17
N GLU A 176 3.97 25.22 -10.49
CA GLU A 176 5.40 25.49 -10.71
C GLU A 176 6.24 25.29 -9.44
N LEU A 177 5.74 25.77 -8.29
CA LEU A 177 6.43 25.57 -7.01
C LEU A 177 6.47 24.09 -6.64
N ALA A 178 5.41 23.33 -6.94
CA ALA A 178 5.38 21.89 -6.75
C ALA A 178 6.38 21.14 -7.65
N ARG A 179 6.59 21.58 -8.90
CA ARG A 179 7.60 21.03 -9.81
C ARG A 179 9.01 21.28 -9.28
N ASP A 180 9.30 22.51 -8.90
CA ASP A 180 10.60 22.91 -8.35
C ASP A 180 10.92 22.10 -7.08
N ARG A 181 9.98 22.03 -6.14
CA ARG A 181 10.15 21.22 -4.91
C ARG A 181 10.32 19.73 -5.18
N ASP A 182 9.64 19.19 -6.21
CA ASP A 182 9.86 17.82 -6.64
C ASP A 182 11.28 17.61 -7.20
N THR A 183 11.81 18.57 -7.96
CA THR A 183 13.19 18.52 -8.48
C THR A 183 14.19 18.57 -7.33
N ARG A 184 14.07 19.54 -6.42
CA ARG A 184 14.99 19.66 -5.27
C ARG A 184 14.98 18.43 -4.37
N ALA A 185 13.80 17.84 -4.15
CA ALA A 185 13.68 16.60 -3.40
C ALA A 185 14.43 15.44 -4.09
N ALA A 186 14.37 15.34 -5.43
CA ALA A 186 15.15 14.35 -6.16
C ALA A 186 16.67 14.63 -6.06
N GLU A 187 17.06 15.90 -6.23
CA GLU A 187 18.46 16.34 -6.20
C GLU A 187 19.13 16.11 -4.85
N ALA A 188 18.38 16.24 -3.75
CA ALA A 188 18.88 15.99 -2.40
C ALA A 188 19.38 14.54 -2.18
N TRP A 189 18.90 13.59 -2.99
CA TRP A 189 19.30 12.19 -2.91
C TRP A 189 20.32 11.77 -3.99
N VAL A 190 20.77 12.71 -4.83
CA VAL A 190 21.81 12.44 -5.83
C VAL A 190 23.08 11.94 -5.12
N GLY A 191 23.62 10.83 -5.63
CA GLY A 191 24.81 10.17 -5.07
C GLY A 191 24.51 8.98 -4.17
N HIS A 192 23.28 8.80 -3.70
CA HIS A 192 22.91 7.60 -2.95
C HIS A 192 22.96 6.36 -3.87
N PRO A 193 23.58 5.22 -3.45
CA PRO A 193 23.82 4.08 -4.33
C PRO A 193 22.54 3.34 -4.78
N TYR A 194 21.45 3.47 -4.02
CA TYR A 194 20.19 2.75 -4.25
C TYR A 194 18.99 3.70 -4.30
N VAL A 195 18.99 4.60 -5.28
CA VAL A 195 17.85 5.48 -5.60
C VAL A 195 17.11 4.94 -6.80
N ASP A 196 15.78 4.84 -6.69
CA ASP A 196 14.91 4.48 -7.81
C ASP A 196 13.88 5.61 -8.06
N LEU A 197 13.51 5.82 -9.32
CA LEU A 197 12.56 6.85 -9.74
C LEU A 197 11.25 6.21 -10.23
N VAL A 198 10.13 6.72 -9.72
CA VAL A 198 8.79 6.35 -10.18
C VAL A 198 8.08 7.60 -10.72
N ASP A 199 8.05 7.67 -12.05
CA ASP A 199 7.50 8.72 -12.89
C ASP A 199 5.98 8.61 -13.08
N ASN A 200 5.41 9.54 -13.85
CA ASN A 200 3.97 9.59 -14.18
C ASN A 200 3.66 9.11 -15.61
N SER A 201 4.53 8.29 -16.23
CA SER A 201 4.35 7.77 -17.59
C SER A 201 3.18 6.79 -17.75
N SER A 202 2.61 6.33 -16.63
CA SER A 202 1.49 5.40 -16.59
C SER A 202 0.39 5.92 -15.66
N ASN A 203 -0.76 5.25 -15.65
CA ASN A 203 -1.84 5.57 -14.73
C ASN A 203 -1.40 5.40 -13.26
N PHE A 204 -2.17 5.98 -12.34
CA PHE A 204 -1.78 6.02 -10.93
C PHE A 204 -1.67 4.63 -10.27
N ASP A 205 -2.51 3.66 -10.62
CA ASP A 205 -2.39 2.31 -10.03
C ASP A 205 -1.14 1.58 -10.54
N THR A 206 -0.84 1.68 -11.84
CA THR A 206 0.40 1.15 -12.42
C THR A 206 1.63 1.80 -11.80
N LYS A 207 1.60 3.11 -11.55
CA LYS A 207 2.64 3.84 -10.81
C LYS A 207 2.89 3.23 -9.42
N ILE A 208 1.83 2.94 -8.67
CA ILE A 208 1.94 2.35 -7.34
C ILE A 208 2.38 0.88 -7.41
N LYS A 209 1.93 0.10 -8.40
CA LYS A 209 2.43 -1.26 -8.65
C LYS A 209 3.94 -1.24 -8.93
N LYS A 210 4.42 -0.33 -9.78
CA LYS A 210 5.85 -0.11 -10.08
C LYS A 210 6.65 0.22 -8.83
N LEU A 211 6.13 1.08 -7.95
CA LEU A 211 6.75 1.36 -6.63
C LEU A 211 6.95 0.06 -5.82
N ILE A 212 5.90 -0.74 -5.65
CA ILE A 212 6.00 -1.99 -4.88
C ILE A 212 6.97 -2.96 -5.56
N ALA A 213 6.97 -3.03 -6.90
CA ALA A 213 7.81 -3.93 -7.68
C ALA A 213 9.29 -3.63 -7.43
N ILE A 214 9.65 -2.35 -7.53
CA ILE A 214 11.01 -1.84 -7.32
C ILE A 214 11.49 -2.14 -5.89
N VAL A 215 10.65 -1.88 -4.88
CA VAL A 215 11.01 -2.16 -3.48
C VAL A 215 11.20 -3.65 -3.25
N ALA A 216 10.26 -4.47 -3.70
CA ALA A 216 10.33 -5.92 -3.51
C ALA A 216 11.51 -6.57 -4.27
N PHE A 217 11.78 -6.11 -5.50
CA PHE A 217 12.93 -6.53 -6.30
C PHE A 217 14.26 -6.24 -5.58
N ARG A 218 14.43 -5.02 -5.05
CA ARG A 218 15.64 -4.65 -4.29
C ARG A 218 15.81 -5.46 -3.01
N MET A 219 14.70 -5.85 -2.39
CA MET A 219 14.69 -6.72 -1.21
C MET A 219 14.96 -8.20 -1.54
N GLY A 220 15.11 -8.56 -2.81
CA GLY A 220 15.28 -9.94 -3.26
C GLY A 220 14.03 -10.80 -3.07
N ILE A 221 12.85 -10.18 -2.96
CA ILE A 221 11.58 -10.88 -2.88
C ILE A 221 11.12 -11.14 -4.31
N ASN A 222 11.05 -12.41 -4.68
CA ASN A 222 10.53 -12.79 -5.98
C ASN A 222 9.01 -12.57 -5.98
N VAL A 223 8.55 -11.49 -6.61
CA VAL A 223 7.13 -11.16 -6.70
C VAL A 223 6.47 -11.73 -7.95
N SER A 224 7.30 -12.37 -8.80
CA SER A 224 7.08 -13.09 -10.06
C SER A 224 5.96 -12.59 -10.97
N ASP A 225 4.71 -12.47 -10.49
CA ASP A 225 3.55 -12.15 -11.33
C ASP A 225 2.63 -11.02 -10.77
N ARG A 226 2.80 -10.54 -9.53
CA ARG A 226 1.77 -9.66 -8.88
C ARG A 226 1.92 -8.16 -9.22
N LEU A 227 3.06 -7.74 -9.76
CA LEU A 227 3.46 -6.33 -9.83
C LEU A 227 3.98 -5.88 -11.20
N GLU A 228 4.01 -6.75 -12.20
CA GLU A 228 4.27 -6.30 -13.56
C GLU A 228 3.09 -5.44 -14.06
N SER A 229 3.36 -4.54 -15.00
CA SER A 229 2.41 -3.52 -15.46
C SER A 229 1.11 -4.08 -16.04
N ASP A 230 1.14 -5.33 -16.49
CA ASP A 230 0.06 -6.13 -17.07
C ASP A 230 -0.56 -7.12 -16.07
N ALA A 231 -0.15 -7.11 -14.80
CA ALA A 231 -0.76 -7.96 -13.77
C ALA A 231 -2.23 -7.57 -13.54
N LYS A 232 -3.14 -8.46 -13.95
CA LYS A 232 -4.59 -8.30 -13.82
C LYS A 232 -5.08 -9.02 -12.59
N LYS A 233 -6.13 -8.47 -11.99
CA LYS A 233 -6.88 -9.19 -10.97
C LYS A 233 -7.75 -10.23 -11.67
N LEU A 234 -7.61 -11.49 -11.29
CA LEU A 234 -8.52 -12.55 -11.70
C LEU A 234 -9.39 -12.96 -10.52
N LYS A 235 -10.66 -13.22 -10.79
CA LYS A 235 -11.68 -13.65 -9.84
C LYS A 235 -12.37 -14.89 -10.40
N PHE A 236 -12.45 -15.93 -9.60
CA PHE A 236 -13.11 -17.17 -9.96
C PHE A 236 -14.20 -17.50 -8.95
N LEU A 237 -15.36 -17.93 -9.44
CA LEU A 237 -16.44 -18.43 -8.61
C LEU A 237 -16.06 -19.80 -8.03
N VAL A 238 -16.29 -19.98 -6.73
CA VAL A 238 -16.03 -21.25 -6.04
C VAL A 238 -17.35 -21.82 -5.55
N ASN A 239 -17.62 -23.07 -5.94
CA ASN A 239 -18.79 -23.80 -5.50
C ASN A 239 -18.58 -24.32 -4.07
N GLY A 240 -19.67 -24.30 -3.30
CA GLY A 240 -19.71 -24.93 -1.99
C GLY A 240 -20.03 -26.42 -2.06
N PRO A 241 -19.71 -27.19 -1.01
CA PRO A 241 -19.11 -26.76 0.26
C PRO A 241 -17.57 -26.68 0.20
N LEU A 242 -16.96 -25.87 1.10
CA LEU A 242 -15.50 -25.81 1.21
C LEU A 242 -14.90 -27.12 1.72
N PRO A 243 -13.71 -27.49 1.23
CA PRO A 243 -12.97 -28.64 1.75
C PRO A 243 -12.54 -28.42 3.19
N GLN A 244 -12.16 -29.52 3.87
CA GLN A 244 -11.64 -29.45 5.23
C GLN A 244 -10.40 -28.55 5.31
N LYS A 245 -10.28 -27.80 6.42
CA LYS A 245 -9.17 -26.85 6.63
C LYS A 245 -7.78 -27.49 6.54
N SER A 246 -7.65 -28.78 6.84
CA SER A 246 -6.41 -29.55 6.76
C SER A 246 -5.88 -29.72 5.34
N ILE A 247 -6.74 -29.60 4.32
CA ILE A 247 -6.37 -29.75 2.91
C ILE A 247 -5.71 -28.47 2.38
N PHE A 248 -6.03 -27.32 2.97
CA PHE A 248 -5.40 -26.06 2.59
C PHE A 248 -3.92 -26.04 2.97
N PRO A 249 -3.06 -25.42 2.15
CA PRO A 249 -1.71 -25.05 2.59
C PRO A 249 -1.81 -24.05 3.75
N SER A 250 -0.66 -23.69 4.34
CA SER A 250 -0.62 -22.68 5.40
C SER A 250 -1.39 -21.42 4.99
N PHE A 251 -2.46 -21.11 5.72
CA PHE A 251 -3.37 -20.01 5.40
C PHE A 251 -3.59 -19.08 6.60
N ARG A 252 -4.14 -17.89 6.33
CA ARG A 252 -4.59 -16.94 7.35
C ARG A 252 -5.97 -16.41 7.01
N ASP A 253 -6.87 -16.49 7.98
CA ASP A 253 -8.22 -15.94 7.87
C ASP A 253 -8.25 -14.52 8.45
N PHE A 254 -8.87 -13.61 7.72
CA PHE A 254 -9.16 -12.26 8.14
C PHE A 254 -10.66 -12.02 8.10
N GLN A 255 -11.17 -11.34 9.12
CA GLN A 255 -12.52 -10.81 9.13
C GLN A 255 -12.53 -9.46 8.42
N VAL A 256 -13.35 -9.32 7.39
CA VAL A 256 -13.43 -8.12 6.56
C VAL A 256 -14.88 -7.66 6.46
N THR A 257 -15.10 -6.38 6.79
CA THR A 257 -16.38 -5.70 6.61
C THR A 257 -16.18 -4.51 5.68
N HIS A 258 -17.02 -4.40 4.66
CA HIS A 258 -17.10 -3.23 3.79
C HIS A 258 -18.46 -2.55 3.97
N THR A 259 -18.44 -1.23 4.09
CA THR A 259 -19.65 -0.41 4.26
C THR A 259 -19.61 0.73 3.25
N TYR A 260 -20.59 0.78 2.35
CA TYR A 260 -20.72 1.89 1.40
C TYR A 260 -21.33 3.11 2.10
N LEU A 261 -20.83 4.30 1.76
CA LEU A 261 -21.28 5.58 2.31
C LEU A 261 -22.05 6.35 1.24
N LYS A 262 -23.00 7.17 1.69
CA LYS A 262 -23.77 8.04 0.80
C LYS A 262 -22.87 9.08 0.13
N THR A 263 -23.07 9.31 -1.16
CA THR A 263 -22.31 10.30 -1.95
C THR A 263 -23.24 11.17 -2.79
N ASP A 264 -22.88 12.43 -3.01
CA ASP A 264 -23.74 13.41 -3.70
C ASP A 264 -23.75 13.26 -5.24
N GLY A 265 -22.92 12.38 -5.83
CA GLY A 265 -22.80 12.23 -7.27
C GLY A 265 -22.63 10.78 -7.72
N ARG A 266 -23.31 10.40 -8.81
CA ARG A 266 -23.30 9.05 -9.39
C ARG A 266 -21.93 8.56 -9.88
N ASN A 267 -20.99 9.48 -10.09
CA ASN A 267 -19.63 9.16 -10.53
C ASN A 267 -18.64 9.01 -9.36
N THR A 268 -19.13 9.04 -8.12
CA THR A 268 -18.33 8.86 -6.91
C THR A 268 -18.87 7.68 -6.13
N GLN A 269 -17.99 6.77 -5.71
CA GLN A 269 -18.30 5.74 -4.73
C GLN A 269 -17.41 5.93 -3.52
N CYS A 270 -18.01 5.78 -2.34
CA CYS A 270 -17.32 5.91 -1.08
C CYS A 270 -17.55 4.67 -0.24
N ARG A 271 -16.48 4.09 0.33
CA ARG A 271 -16.59 2.90 1.20
C ARG A 271 -15.61 2.94 2.35
N LEU A 272 -16.07 2.45 3.49
CA LEU A 272 -15.22 2.07 4.62
C LEU A 272 -14.89 0.59 4.53
N ARG A 273 -13.68 0.22 4.95
CA ARG A 273 -13.26 -1.16 5.15
C ARG A 273 -12.72 -1.32 6.56
N LYS A 274 -13.26 -2.28 7.31
CA LYS A 274 -12.71 -2.79 8.57
C LYS A 274 -12.15 -4.18 8.30
N ARG A 275 -10.84 -4.37 8.49
CA ARG A 275 -10.18 -5.68 8.33
C ARG A 275 -9.39 -6.02 9.58
N GLY A 276 -9.48 -7.25 10.06
CA GLY A 276 -8.77 -7.64 11.28
C GLY A 276 -8.74 -9.14 11.57
N ILE A 277 -8.00 -9.46 12.63
CA ILE A 277 -7.88 -10.81 13.18
C ILE A 277 -7.69 -10.72 14.70
N LYS A 278 -8.32 -11.62 15.47
CA LYS A 278 -8.16 -11.72 16.94
C LYS A 278 -8.31 -10.36 17.66
N GLY A 279 -9.35 -9.60 17.30
CA GLY A 279 -9.68 -8.32 17.95
C GLY A 279 -8.77 -7.13 17.57
N LYS A 280 -7.79 -7.31 16.68
CA LYS A 280 -6.98 -6.22 16.13
C LYS A 280 -7.51 -5.81 14.76
N TRP A 281 -7.74 -4.52 14.58
CA TRP A 281 -8.42 -3.98 13.40
C TRP A 281 -7.61 -2.90 12.70
N SER A 282 -7.74 -2.87 11.38
CA SER A 282 -7.31 -1.81 10.48
C SER A 282 -8.54 -1.23 9.79
N TYR A 283 -8.52 0.08 9.54
CA TYR A 283 -9.62 0.79 8.91
C TYR A 283 -9.10 1.57 7.69
N THR A 284 -9.85 1.53 6.60
CA THR A 284 -9.54 2.27 5.37
C THR A 284 -10.78 2.95 4.86
N HIS A 285 -10.67 4.23 4.53
CA HIS A 285 -11.67 4.99 3.78
C HIS A 285 -11.24 5.04 2.32
N THR A 286 -12.10 4.60 1.41
CA THR A 286 -11.82 4.57 -0.02
C THR A 286 -12.82 5.44 -0.77
N VAL A 287 -12.31 6.36 -1.58
CA VAL A 287 -13.11 7.21 -2.46
C VAL A 287 -12.70 6.92 -3.90
N ARG A 288 -13.64 6.44 -4.71
CA ARG A 288 -13.46 6.15 -6.14
C ARG A 288 -14.24 7.19 -6.93
N LYS A 289 -13.61 7.90 -7.86
CA LYS A 289 -14.21 8.95 -8.68
C LYS A 289 -13.83 8.79 -10.14
N VAL A 290 -14.76 9.03 -11.06
CA VAL A 290 -14.45 9.15 -12.48
C VAL A 290 -14.12 10.61 -12.81
N VAL A 291 -12.90 10.86 -13.27
CA VAL A 291 -12.40 12.19 -13.66
C VAL A 291 -11.81 12.09 -15.06
N ASN A 292 -12.33 12.88 -16.00
CA ASN A 292 -11.89 12.88 -17.42
C ASN A 292 -11.87 11.48 -18.06
N GLY A 293 -12.88 10.66 -17.77
CA GLY A 293 -12.98 9.28 -18.28
C GLY A 293 -12.12 8.25 -17.55
N GLN A 294 -11.19 8.67 -16.68
CA GLN A 294 -10.37 7.76 -15.89
C GLN A 294 -10.93 7.57 -14.48
N VAL A 295 -10.80 6.34 -13.97
CA VAL A 295 -11.24 6.01 -12.62
C VAL A 295 -10.10 6.20 -11.64
N ILE A 296 -10.25 7.19 -10.75
CA ILE A 296 -9.29 7.50 -9.68
C ILE A 296 -9.78 6.89 -8.38
N GLU A 297 -8.99 6.03 -7.76
CA GLU A 297 -9.28 5.45 -6.44
C GLU A 297 -8.25 5.95 -5.40
N VAL A 298 -8.75 6.64 -4.37
CA VAL A 298 -7.96 7.12 -3.23
C VAL A 298 -8.28 6.28 -2.00
N LYS A 299 -7.25 5.67 -1.39
CA LYS A 299 -7.36 4.85 -0.18
C LYS A 299 -6.64 5.54 0.98
N SER A 300 -7.39 6.02 1.95
CA SER A 300 -6.87 6.69 3.14
C SER A 300 -6.97 5.77 4.36
N PRO A 301 -5.87 5.47 5.06
CA PRO A 301 -5.94 4.81 6.35
C PRO A 301 -6.61 5.75 7.37
N ILE A 302 -7.50 5.22 8.20
CA ILE A 302 -8.19 5.99 9.24
C ILE A 302 -8.07 5.28 10.60
N ASN A 303 -8.26 6.01 11.68
CA ASN A 303 -8.31 5.43 13.03
C ASN A 303 -9.72 4.90 13.36
N HIS A 304 -9.85 4.24 14.51
CA HIS A 304 -11.13 3.67 14.96
C HIS A 304 -12.23 4.73 15.17
N ARG A 305 -11.87 5.90 15.71
CA ARG A 305 -12.83 6.98 15.98
C ARG A 305 -13.41 7.53 14.69
N ASP A 306 -12.56 7.80 13.70
CA ASP A 306 -12.98 8.31 12.40
C ASP A 306 -13.83 7.27 11.66
N TYR A 307 -13.50 5.98 11.78
CA TYR A 307 -14.33 4.90 11.26
C TYR A 307 -15.74 4.91 11.86
N LEU A 308 -15.86 5.01 13.18
CA LEU A 308 -17.17 5.09 13.85
C LEU A 308 -17.96 6.32 13.41
N HIS A 309 -17.30 7.47 13.30
CA HIS A 309 -17.93 8.71 12.87
C HIS A 309 -18.48 8.60 11.44
N LEU A 310 -17.64 8.16 10.49
CA LEU A 310 -18.02 8.02 9.08
C LEU A 310 -19.07 6.92 8.85
N SER A 311 -19.08 5.88 9.68
CA SER A 311 -20.09 4.81 9.59
C SER A 311 -21.52 5.31 9.79
N ASN A 312 -21.73 6.48 10.42
CA ASN A 312 -23.05 7.10 10.54
C ASN A 312 -23.60 7.60 9.19
N GLN A 313 -22.75 7.72 8.16
CA GLN A 313 -23.13 8.13 6.81
C GLN A 313 -23.33 6.93 5.87
N GLN A 314 -23.51 5.73 6.43
CA GLN A 314 -23.74 4.52 5.65
C GLN A 314 -24.92 4.70 4.69
N ASP A 315 -24.72 4.25 3.45
CA ASP A 315 -25.79 4.20 2.47
C ASP A 315 -26.77 3.08 2.81
N ARG A 316 -28.06 3.42 2.91
CA ARG A 316 -29.12 2.49 3.28
C ARG A 316 -29.60 1.63 2.11
N SER A 317 -29.19 1.95 0.88
CA SER A 317 -29.44 1.10 -0.30
C SER A 317 -28.52 -0.12 -0.36
N HIS A 318 -27.48 -0.18 0.50
CA HIS A 318 -26.51 -1.26 0.54
C HIS A 318 -26.44 -1.99 1.88
N PHE A 319 -26.42 -3.32 1.82
CA PHE A 319 -25.97 -4.17 2.91
C PHE A 319 -24.48 -3.95 3.20
N PRO A 320 -24.05 -4.03 4.48
CA PRO A 320 -22.64 -4.19 4.77
C PRO A 320 -22.17 -5.56 4.25
N ILE A 321 -21.07 -5.59 3.50
CA ILE A 321 -20.48 -6.85 3.04
C ILE A 321 -19.57 -7.38 4.13
N ILE A 322 -19.94 -8.52 4.70
CA ILE A 322 -19.15 -9.25 5.68
C ILE A 322 -18.58 -10.50 5.01
N LYS A 323 -17.29 -10.73 5.18
CA LYS A 323 -16.62 -11.91 4.64
C LYS A 323 -15.45 -12.37 5.47
N THR A 324 -15.25 -13.68 5.50
CA THR A 324 -13.96 -14.27 5.86
C THR A 324 -13.08 -14.30 4.63
N ARG A 325 -11.95 -13.59 4.66
CA ARG A 325 -10.91 -13.65 3.63
C ARG A 325 -9.81 -14.60 4.07
N ARG A 326 -9.72 -15.76 3.44
CA ARG A 326 -8.66 -16.75 3.62
C ARG A 326 -7.54 -16.50 2.61
N CYS A 327 -6.38 -16.09 3.10
CA CYS A 327 -5.20 -15.87 2.29
C CYS A 327 -4.25 -17.07 2.37
N PHE A 328 -3.77 -17.57 1.24
CA PHE A 328 -2.82 -18.68 1.19
C PHE A 328 -1.95 -18.64 -0.07
N MET A 329 -0.81 -19.34 -0.01
CA MET A 329 0.07 -19.56 -1.16
C MET A 329 -0.17 -20.97 -1.71
N TYR A 330 -0.23 -21.12 -3.03
CA TYR A 330 -0.30 -22.40 -3.73
C TYR A 330 0.43 -22.28 -5.07
N ASN A 331 1.36 -23.20 -5.38
CA ASN A 331 2.21 -23.17 -6.59
C ASN A 331 2.83 -21.79 -6.87
N ASP A 332 3.45 -21.19 -5.84
CA ASP A 332 4.04 -19.84 -5.88
C ASP A 332 3.06 -18.70 -6.23
N GLN A 333 1.76 -18.99 -6.30
CA GLN A 333 0.70 -18.01 -6.49
C GLN A 333 0.00 -17.71 -5.17
N TYR A 334 -0.20 -16.42 -4.89
CA TYR A 334 -0.97 -15.97 -3.73
C TYR A 334 -2.44 -15.85 -4.08
N PHE A 335 -3.29 -16.50 -3.30
CA PHE A 335 -4.73 -16.48 -3.46
C PHE A 335 -5.44 -15.84 -2.25
N GLN A 336 -6.55 -15.18 -2.51
CA GLN A 336 -7.51 -14.70 -1.52
C GLN A 336 -8.86 -15.37 -1.79
N LEU A 337 -9.24 -16.30 -0.93
CA LEU A 337 -10.58 -16.89 -0.94
C LEU A 337 -11.50 -16.05 -0.05
N ASP A 338 -12.44 -15.37 -0.66
CA ASP A 338 -13.50 -14.62 0.00
C ASP A 338 -14.73 -15.48 0.20
N ILE A 339 -15.17 -15.59 1.45
CA ILE A 339 -16.34 -16.36 1.86
C ILE A 339 -17.36 -15.35 2.40
N TYR A 340 -18.43 -15.10 1.65
CA TYR A 340 -19.44 -14.11 2.02
C TYR A 340 -20.33 -14.63 3.16
N GLU A 341 -20.60 -13.75 4.12
CA GLU A 341 -21.34 -14.05 5.35
C GLU A 341 -22.53 -13.10 5.51
N ASP A 342 -23.60 -13.56 6.17
CA ASP A 342 -24.78 -12.75 6.43
C ASP A 342 -24.46 -11.46 7.23
N PRO A 343 -25.19 -10.35 6.99
CA PRO A 343 -26.34 -10.23 6.09
C PRO A 343 -25.92 -10.05 4.63
N VAL A 344 -26.52 -10.83 3.74
CA VAL A 344 -26.37 -10.67 2.29
C VAL A 344 -27.73 -10.73 1.61
N HIS A 345 -27.82 -10.19 0.39
CA HIS A 345 -28.95 -10.46 -0.49
C HIS A 345 -29.04 -11.97 -0.76
N GLU A 346 -30.25 -12.50 -0.95
CA GLU A 346 -30.50 -13.94 -1.17
C GLU A 346 -29.65 -14.56 -2.30
N ARG A 347 -29.49 -13.85 -3.43
CA ARG A 347 -28.59 -14.21 -4.54
C ARG A 347 -27.11 -14.40 -4.18
N CYS A 348 -26.65 -13.78 -3.09
CA CYS A 348 -25.27 -13.81 -2.63
C CYS A 348 -25.05 -14.84 -1.52
N ARG A 349 -26.09 -15.57 -1.10
CA ARG A 349 -26.00 -16.54 -0.01
C ARG A 349 -25.08 -17.69 -0.42
N GLY A 350 -24.05 -17.94 0.39
CA GLY A 350 -23.05 -18.99 0.12
C GLY A 350 -22.05 -18.63 -0.97
N LEU A 351 -22.03 -17.39 -1.45
CA LEU A 351 -21.13 -16.93 -2.51
C LEU A 351 -19.67 -16.94 -2.05
N MET A 352 -18.80 -17.49 -2.89
CA MET A 352 -17.36 -17.55 -2.63
C MET A 352 -16.56 -17.18 -3.88
N PHE A 353 -15.52 -16.38 -3.69
CA PHE A 353 -14.61 -16.01 -4.77
C PHE A 353 -13.18 -16.33 -4.43
N LEU A 354 -12.47 -16.93 -5.38
CA LEU A 354 -11.03 -17.05 -5.35
C LEU A 354 -10.43 -15.91 -6.18
N GLU A 355 -9.74 -14.98 -5.52
CA GLU A 355 -9.08 -13.84 -6.16
C GLU A 355 -7.57 -14.04 -6.21
N THR A 356 -6.96 -13.62 -7.31
CA THR A 356 -5.51 -13.59 -7.48
C THR A 356 -5.10 -12.40 -8.35
N TYR A 357 -3.81 -12.04 -8.32
CA TYR A 357 -3.22 -11.04 -9.21
C TYR A 357 -2.08 -11.70 -9.98
N THR A 358 -2.09 -11.57 -11.30
CA THR A 358 -1.19 -12.32 -12.18
C THR A 358 -1.07 -11.68 -13.56
N THR A 359 0.08 -11.86 -14.21
CA THR A 359 0.38 -11.49 -15.61
C THR A 359 0.07 -12.62 -16.58
N LYS A 360 0.09 -13.86 -16.09
CA LYS A 360 -0.28 -15.06 -16.84
C LYS A 360 -1.69 -14.95 -17.41
N SER A 361 -1.87 -15.53 -18.59
CA SER A 361 -3.18 -15.66 -19.22
C SER A 361 -4.15 -16.48 -18.35
N VAL A 362 -5.46 -16.29 -18.54
CA VAL A 362 -6.49 -17.08 -17.84
C VAL A 362 -6.25 -18.58 -18.01
N LYS A 363 -5.80 -19.01 -19.20
CA LYS A 363 -5.50 -20.41 -19.49
C LYS A 363 -4.37 -20.95 -18.61
N GLU A 364 -3.24 -20.25 -18.53
CA GLU A 364 -2.09 -20.64 -17.70
C GLU A 364 -2.41 -20.63 -16.20
N ILE A 365 -3.27 -19.71 -15.76
CA ILE A 365 -3.70 -19.68 -14.36
C ILE A 365 -4.65 -20.82 -14.06
N THR A 366 -5.56 -21.15 -14.97
CA THR A 366 -6.52 -22.26 -14.80
C THR A 366 -5.80 -23.59 -14.55
N GLU A 367 -4.67 -23.83 -15.23
CA GLU A 367 -3.82 -25.00 -15.02
C GLU A 367 -3.15 -25.04 -13.63
N ASN A 368 -3.01 -23.88 -12.98
CA ASN A 368 -2.36 -23.71 -11.68
C ASN A 368 -3.33 -23.41 -10.53
N LEU A 369 -4.64 -23.47 -10.79
CA LEU A 369 -5.63 -23.27 -9.74
C LEU A 369 -5.57 -24.41 -8.70
N PRO A 370 -5.89 -24.14 -7.43
CA PRO A 370 -5.84 -25.17 -6.40
C PRO A 370 -6.89 -26.28 -6.67
N PRO A 371 -6.47 -27.53 -6.98
CA PRO A 371 -7.38 -28.59 -7.43
C PRO A 371 -8.28 -29.12 -6.31
N PHE A 372 -8.00 -28.73 -5.06
CA PHE A 372 -8.84 -29.04 -3.92
C PHE A 372 -10.06 -28.11 -3.78
N LEU A 373 -10.16 -27.06 -4.58
CA LEU A 373 -11.33 -26.18 -4.66
C LEU A 373 -12.17 -26.54 -5.89
N ASP A 374 -13.49 -26.55 -5.72
CA ASP A 374 -14.45 -26.68 -6.83
C ASP A 374 -14.65 -25.31 -7.48
N ILE A 375 -13.84 -25.01 -8.49
CA ILE A 375 -13.82 -23.71 -9.17
C ILE A 375 -14.65 -23.83 -10.45
N ASP A 376 -15.70 -23.00 -10.56
CA ASP A 376 -16.67 -23.05 -11.65
C ASP A 376 -16.23 -22.21 -12.85
N SER A 377 -16.40 -20.88 -12.74
CA SER A 377 -16.24 -19.94 -13.83
C SER A 377 -15.42 -18.72 -13.42
N GLU A 378 -14.78 -18.11 -14.40
CA GLU A 378 -14.08 -16.84 -14.26
C GLU A 378 -15.10 -15.69 -14.29
N ALA A 379 -14.97 -14.77 -13.33
CA ALA A 379 -15.94 -13.73 -13.02
C ALA A 379 -15.27 -12.35 -12.89
N SER A 380 -14.09 -12.16 -13.48
CA SER A 380 -13.42 -10.86 -13.47
C SER A 380 -14.09 -9.93 -14.46
N GLY A 381 -14.15 -8.65 -14.14
CA GLY A 381 -14.77 -7.65 -15.04
C GLY A 381 -16.29 -7.63 -14.97
N ASP A 382 -16.95 -8.74 -14.62
CA ASP A 382 -18.41 -8.82 -14.59
C ASP A 382 -19.00 -7.88 -13.53
N PRO A 383 -19.78 -6.86 -13.94
CA PRO A 383 -20.43 -5.93 -13.02
C PRO A 383 -21.37 -6.63 -12.03
N ALA A 384 -22.00 -7.75 -12.42
CA ALA A 384 -22.88 -8.54 -11.54
C ALA A 384 -22.14 -9.03 -10.29
N PHE A 385 -20.87 -9.39 -10.44
CA PHE A 385 -19.98 -9.83 -9.35
C PHE A 385 -19.09 -8.72 -8.80
N SER A 386 -19.43 -7.45 -9.08
CA SER A 386 -18.79 -6.31 -8.41
C SER A 386 -19.28 -6.20 -6.97
N MET A 387 -18.37 -5.85 -6.06
CA MET A 387 -18.70 -5.71 -4.63
C MET A 387 -19.82 -4.68 -4.39
N PHE A 388 -19.91 -3.64 -5.22
CA PHE A 388 -20.96 -2.63 -5.14
C PHE A 388 -22.33 -3.22 -5.48
N ASN A 389 -22.44 -3.97 -6.58
CA ASN A 389 -23.73 -4.56 -6.97
C ASN A 389 -24.11 -5.74 -6.06
N LEU A 390 -23.14 -6.45 -5.49
CA LEU A 390 -23.39 -7.51 -4.51
C LEU A 390 -23.98 -6.98 -3.20
N SER A 391 -23.69 -5.73 -2.81
CA SER A 391 -24.25 -5.14 -1.59
C SER A 391 -25.63 -4.52 -1.77
N LEU A 392 -26.13 -4.30 -2.99
CA LEU A 392 -27.44 -3.69 -3.20
C LEU A 392 -28.57 -4.49 -2.54
N HIS A 393 -29.46 -3.78 -1.84
CA HIS A 393 -30.69 -4.35 -1.28
C HIS A 393 -31.69 -4.78 -2.37
N GLU A 394 -31.73 -4.05 -3.49
CA GLU A 394 -32.64 -4.30 -4.60
C GLU A 394 -32.09 -5.33 -5.61
N GLU A 395 -33.01 -5.96 -6.35
CA GLU A 395 -32.66 -6.83 -7.47
C GLU A 395 -31.95 -6.05 -8.59
N TRP A 396 -31.26 -6.76 -9.49
CA TRP A 396 -30.49 -6.13 -10.57
C TRP A 396 -31.38 -5.65 -11.73
N THR A 397 -32.54 -6.28 -11.93
CA THR A 397 -33.46 -5.94 -13.02
C THR A 397 -34.14 -4.58 -12.78
N ASN A 398 -34.03 -3.67 -13.75
CA ASN A 398 -34.61 -2.31 -13.72
C ASN A 398 -34.14 -1.41 -12.56
N ASN A 399 -32.99 -1.71 -11.96
CA ASN A 399 -32.45 -0.95 -10.85
C ASN A 399 -31.56 0.20 -11.33
N LYS A 400 -31.97 1.45 -11.02
CA LYS A 400 -31.23 2.67 -11.38
C LYS A 400 -29.89 2.81 -10.64
N GLU A 401 -29.72 2.07 -9.54
CA GLU A 401 -28.52 2.01 -8.72
C GLU A 401 -27.57 0.89 -9.17
N PHE A 402 -27.96 0.02 -10.11
CA PHE A 402 -27.04 -0.98 -10.66
C PHE A 402 -25.89 -0.29 -11.40
N CYS A 403 -24.67 -0.55 -10.96
CA CYS A 403 -23.50 0.11 -11.50
C CYS A 403 -22.85 -0.73 -12.60
N HIS A 404 -22.98 -0.28 -13.85
CA HIS A 404 -22.36 -0.91 -15.03
C HIS A 404 -20.91 -0.45 -15.30
N ARG A 405 -20.49 0.71 -14.77
CA ARG A 405 -19.25 1.40 -15.18
C ARG A 405 -18.10 1.38 -14.16
N LEU A 406 -18.33 0.78 -13.00
CA LEU A 406 -17.40 0.82 -11.86
C LEU A 406 -17.11 -0.59 -11.32
N SER A 407 -16.96 -1.58 -12.20
CA SER A 407 -16.42 -2.88 -11.78
C SER A 407 -14.96 -2.69 -11.34
N ASP A 408 -14.47 -3.51 -10.41
CA ASP A 408 -13.09 -3.41 -9.88
C ASP A 408 -12.02 -3.78 -10.94
N ASP A 409 -12.44 -4.22 -12.13
CA ASP A 409 -11.62 -4.99 -13.07
C ASP A 409 -11.69 -4.49 -14.55
N GLU A 410 -12.38 -3.38 -14.84
CA GLU A 410 -12.40 -2.81 -16.20
C GLU A 410 -11.08 -2.06 -16.51
N GLU A 411 -10.20 -2.72 -17.28
CA GLU A 411 -9.26 -2.04 -18.17
C GLU A 411 -10.00 -1.59 -19.44
N ASP A 412 -9.73 -0.36 -19.86
CA ASP A 412 -10.27 0.28 -21.07
C ASP A 412 -10.13 -0.61 -22.31
N GLY A 413 -11.20 -1.33 -22.65
CA GLY A 413 -11.41 -1.90 -23.96
C GLY A 413 -11.59 -0.78 -24.97
N LYS A 414 -10.62 -0.66 -25.89
CA LYS A 414 -10.68 0.20 -27.08
C LYS A 414 -12.07 0.14 -27.72
N PHE A 415 -12.78 1.27 -27.73
CA PHE A 415 -13.79 1.52 -28.73
C PHE A 415 -13.17 2.36 -29.83
N SER A 416 -13.01 1.73 -31.00
CA SER A 416 -12.87 2.38 -32.30
C SER A 416 -14.11 3.21 -32.62
#